data_AF-A0A7J2H749-F1
#
_entry.id   AF-A0A7J2H749-F1
#
_cell.length_a   1.000
_cell.length_b   1.000
_cell.length_c   1.000
_cell.angle_alpha   90.00
_cell.angle_beta   90.00
_cell.angle_gamma   90.00
#
_symmetry.space_group_name_H-M   'P 1'
#
loop_
_entity.id
_entity.type
_entity.pdbx_description
1 polymer ?
#
loop_
_entity_poly.entity_id
_entity_poly.type
_entity_poly.pdbx_seq_one_letter_code
_entity_poly.pdbx_strand_id
1 'polypeptide(L)' 'MVKVLIVYAHPNPRSFNHAVLEEFAKGLKGCGHAYEIVELYSIGFDPCLSKAGFAQFSGGQMPEDVLE' A
#
# COMPACT_ATOMS: atom_id res chain seq x y z
N MET A 1 -19.05 -10.06 0.08
CA MET A 1 -18.30 -8.83 -0.26
C MET A 1 -17.19 -8.68 0.76
N VAL A 2 -15.93 -8.67 0.32
CA VAL A 2 -14.74 -8.54 1.19
C VAL A 2 -13.99 -7.26 0.81
N LYS A 3 -13.24 -6.70 1.77
CA LYS A 3 -12.32 -5.57 1.55
C LYS A 3 -10.88 -6.10 1.48
N VAL A 4 -10.15 -5.75 0.43
CA VAL A 4 -8.77 -6.20 0.20
C VAL A 4 -7.84 -5.00 0.07
N LEU A 5 -6.76 -4.97 0.84
CA LEU A 5 -5.67 -4.02 0.64
C LEU A 5 -4.54 -4.70 -0.13
N ILE A 6 -4.13 -4.11 -1.24
CA ILE A 6 -3.01 -4.59 -2.06
C ILE A 6 -1.83 -3.65 -1.87
N VAL A 7 -0.75 -4.15 -1.26
CA VAL A 7 0.51 -3.40 -1.15
C VAL A 7 1.37 -3.75 -2.36
N TYR A 8 1.56 -2.79 -3.27
CA TYR A 8 2.32 -2.96 -4.50
C TYR A 8 3.73 -2.37 -4.36
N ALA A 9 4.74 -3.22 -4.51
CA ALA A 9 6.13 -2.91 -4.23
C ALA A 9 7.04 -3.18 -5.45
N HIS A 10 6.71 -2.62 -6.61
CA HIS A 10 7.58 -2.72 -7.79
C HIS A 10 7.61 -1.40 -8.59
N PRO A 11 8.79 -0.86 -8.96
CA PRO A 11 8.88 0.47 -9.58
C PRO A 11 8.57 0.48 -11.08
N ASN A 12 8.71 -0.67 -11.76
CA ASN A 12 8.51 -0.76 -13.21
C ASN A 12 7.07 -1.17 -13.56
N PRO A 13 6.28 -0.30 -14.23
CA PRO A 13 4.90 -0.61 -14.65
C PRO A 13 4.82 -1.65 -15.78
N ARG A 14 5.94 -2.00 -16.42
CA ARG A 14 6.02 -3.10 -17.42
C ARG A 14 6.54 -4.41 -16.83
N SER A 15 6.60 -4.52 -15.51
CA SER A 15 7.07 -5.73 -14.83
C SER A 15 6.00 -6.83 -14.81
N PHE A 16 6.45 -8.08 -14.66
CA PHE A 16 5.56 -9.20 -14.38
C PHE A 16 4.70 -8.96 -13.13
N ASN A 17 5.27 -8.35 -12.08
CA ASN A 17 4.54 -7.98 -10.86
C ASN A 17 3.39 -7.00 -11.15
N HIS A 18 3.58 -6.05 -12.08
CA HIS A 18 2.50 -5.16 -12.49
C HIS A 18 1.36 -5.93 -13.18
N ALA A 19 1.70 -6.84 -14.09
CA ALA A 19 0.69 -7.68 -14.75
C ALA A 19 -0.10 -8.54 -13.74
N VAL A 20 0.55 -9.06 -12.69
CA VAL A 20 -0.13 -9.78 -11.59
C VAL A 20 -1.07 -8.86 -10.81
N LEU A 21 -0.65 -7.64 -10.47
CA LEU A 21 -1.48 -6.63 -9.81
C LEU A 21 -2.76 -6.36 -10.61
N GLU A 22 -2.62 -6.09 -11.92
CA GLU A 22 -3.74 -5.77 -12.80
C GLU A 22 -4.76 -6.91 -12.88
N GLU A 23 -4.30 -8.15 -13.09
CA GLU A 23 -5.20 -9.31 -13.19
C GLU A 23 -5.85 -9.66 -11.84
N PHE A 24 -5.14 -9.49 -10.72
CA PHE A 24 -5.71 -9.70 -9.39
C PHE A 24 -6.81 -8.67 -9.08
N ALA A 25 -6.53 -7.37 -9.30
CA ALA A 25 -7.50 -6.29 -9.10
C ALA A 25 -8.74 -6.44 -10.00
N LYS A 26 -8.54 -6.87 -11.25
CA LYS A 26 -9.63 -7.20 -12.19
C LYS A 26 -10.49 -8.36 -11.69
N GLY A 27 -9.88 -9.43 -11.14
CA GLY A 27 -10.59 -10.53 -10.51
C GLY A 27 -11.44 -10.10 -9.31
N LEU A 28 -10.87 -9.28 -8.41
CA LEU A 28 -11.60 -8.72 -7.26
C LEU A 28 -12.82 -7.90 -7.69
N LYS A 29 -12.64 -7.03 -8.69
CA LYS A 29 -13.73 -6.23 -9.26
C LYS A 29 -14.81 -7.13 -9.87
N GLY A 30 -14.43 -8.15 -10.63
CA GLY A 30 -15.35 -9.11 -11.26
C GLY A 30 -16.21 -9.89 -10.25
N CYS A 31 -15.66 -10.15 -9.06
CA CYS A 31 -16.36 -10.84 -7.96
C CYS A 31 -17.12 -9.90 -7.00
N GLY A 32 -17.19 -8.60 -7.29
CA GLY A 32 -17.88 -7.62 -6.43
C GLY A 32 -17.19 -7.41 -5.07
N HIS A 33 -15.87 -7.52 -5.02
CA HIS A 33 -15.08 -7.18 -3.83
C HIS A 33 -14.57 -5.73 -3.92
N ALA A 34 -14.47 -5.07 -2.77
CA ALA A 34 -13.85 -3.75 -2.67
C ALA A 34 -12.34 -3.93 -2.47
N TYR A 35 -11.54 -3.08 -3.09
CA TYR A 35 -10.10 -3.09 -2.89
C TYR A 35 -9.48 -1.71 -3.00
N GLU A 36 -8.32 -1.55 -2.36
CA GLU A 36 -7.44 -0.39 -2.45
C GLU A 36 -6.02 -0.87 -2.77
N ILE A 37 -5.26 -0.03 -3.46
CA ILE A 37 -3.87 -0.31 -3.84
C ILE A 37 -2.98 0.76 -3.22
N VAL A 38 -2.01 0.34 -2.43
CA VAL A 38 -0.94 1.19 -1.91
C VAL A 38 0.32 0.94 -2.73
N GLU A 39 0.69 1.89 -3.58
CA GLU A 39 1.86 1.79 -4.45
C GLU A 39 3.10 2.40 -3.80
N LEU A 40 3.90 1.59 -3.12
CA LEU A 40 5.01 2.06 -2.27
C LEU A 40 6.01 2.96 -3.03
N TYR A 41 6.35 2.58 -4.27
CA TYR A 41 7.29 3.36 -5.09
C TYR A 41 6.67 4.66 -5.61
N SER A 42 5.38 4.67 -5.92
CA SER A 42 4.68 5.86 -6.42
C SER A 42 4.48 6.91 -5.32
N ILE A 43 4.26 6.47 -4.07
CA ILE A 43 4.13 7.37 -2.90
C ILE A 43 5.48 7.76 -2.28
N GLY A 44 6.59 7.22 -2.77
CA GLY A 44 7.93 7.50 -2.22
C GLY A 44 8.11 6.97 -0.78
N PHE A 45 7.52 5.82 -0.47
CA PHE A 45 7.57 5.22 0.87
C PHE A 45 9.01 5.07 1.36
N ASP A 46 9.32 5.60 2.55
CA ASP A 46 10.60 5.40 3.22
C ASP A 46 10.54 4.13 4.08
N PRO A 47 11.27 3.05 3.71
CA PRO A 47 11.27 1.82 4.49
C PRO A 47 12.12 1.91 5.76
N CYS A 48 12.90 2.98 5.95
CA CYS A 48 13.77 3.13 7.10
C CYS A 48 13.00 3.71 8.29
N LEU A 49 12.97 2.97 9.40
CA LEU A 49 12.38 3.48 10.64
C LEU A 49 13.22 4.65 11.20
N SER A 50 12.65 5.86 11.14
CA SER A 50 13.27 7.06 11.69
C SER A 50 12.99 7.21 13.20
N LYS A 51 13.77 8.05 13.89
CA LYS A 51 13.50 8.40 15.31
C LYS A 51 12.11 9.02 15.49
N ALA A 52 11.69 9.86 14.53
CA ALA A 52 10.36 10.46 14.54
C ALA A 52 9.28 9.37 14.37
N GLY A 53 9.46 8.45 13.43
CA GLY A 53 8.58 7.31 13.25
C GLY A 53 8.52 6.38 14.47
N PHE A 54 9.61 6.23 15.22
CA PHE A 54 9.64 5.42 16.44
C PHE A 54 8.93 6.09 17.63
N ALA A 55 8.89 7.43 17.68
CA ALA A 55 8.35 8.17 18.82
C ALA A 55 6.88 7.82 19.13
N GLN A 56 6.10 7.42 18.13
CA GLN A 56 4.71 6.99 18.30
C GLN A 56 4.54 5.84 19.31
N PHE A 57 5.52 4.92 19.41
CA PHE A 57 5.47 3.79 20.34
C PHE A 57 5.78 4.19 21.80
N SER A 58 6.19 5.44 22.03
CA SER A 58 6.46 6.00 23.36
C SER A 58 5.49 7.15 23.71
N GLY A 59 4.32 7.20 23.06
CA GLY A 59 3.29 8.22 23.29
C GLY A 59 3.49 9.52 22.50
N GLY A 60 4.43 9.54 21.54
CA GLY A 60 4.56 10.62 20.57
C GLY A 60 3.41 10.67 19.57
N GLN A 61 3.24 11.80 18.90
CA GLN A 61 2.20 11.98 17.88
C GLN A 61 2.51 11.11 16.65
N MET A 62 1.48 10.41 16.15
CA MET A 62 1.58 9.64 14.91
C MET A 62 1.62 10.60 13.70
N PRO A 63 2.37 10.27 12.63
CA PRO A 63 2.35 11.07 11.41
C PRO A 63 0.92 11.25 10.85
N GLU A 64 0.63 12.44 10.30
CA GLU A 64 -0.71 12.80 9.80
C GLU A 64 -1.20 11.86 8.70
N ASP A 65 -0.30 11.41 7.82
CA ASP A 65 -0.56 10.48 6.72
C ASP A 65 -0.90 9.05 7.16
N VAL A 66 -0.74 8.73 8.45
CA VAL A 66 -1.12 7.43 9.04
C VAL A 66 -2.47 7.53 9.77
N LEU A 67 -2.97 8.73 10.03
CA LEU A 67 -4.21 8.96 10.78
C LEU A 67 -5.48 8.98 9.88
N GLU A 68 -5.32 9.06 8.56
CA GLU A 68 -6.40 8.98 7.55
C GLU A 68 -6.69 7.55 7.12
#